data_AF-A0A5B7H335-F1
#
_entry.id   AF-A0A5B7H335-F1
#
_cell.length_a   1.000
_cell.length_b   1.000
_cell.length_c   1.000
_cell.angle_alpha   90.00
_cell.angle_beta   90.00
_cell.angle_gamma   90.00
#
_symmetry.space_group_name_H-M   'P 1'
#
loop_
_entity.id
_entity.type
_entity.pdbx_description
1 polymer ?
#
loop_
_entity_poly.entity_id
_entity_poly.type
_entity_poly.pdbx_seq_one_letter_code
_entity_poly.pdbx_strand_id
1 'polypeptide(L)'
;MAAGVRKPYIIWDKRSSVVIDAQVISDSSAGDCLAHMHHLKTSYYNTEDMCAWVRERSGHLPSFTTLTVNWSGMMMPASFSGLRDLGLSKD
;
A
#
# COMPACT_ATOMS: atom_id res chain seq x y z
N MET A 1 -0.82 25.26 -3.93
CA MET A 1 -1.73 24.28 -3.30
C MET A 1 -1.72 23.04 -4.17
N ALA A 2 -1.14 21.93 -3.70
CA ALA A 2 -1.15 20.68 -4.45
C ALA A 2 -2.52 20.01 -4.31
N ALA A 3 -3.13 19.61 -5.42
CA ALA A 3 -4.36 18.84 -5.42
C ALA A 3 -4.16 17.52 -4.66
N GLY A 4 -4.92 17.35 -3.57
CA GLY A 4 -5.32 16.06 -3.00
C GLY A 4 -4.21 15.05 -2.68
N VAL A 5 -3.27 15.37 -1.78
CA VAL A 5 -2.43 14.32 -1.16
C VAL A 5 -3.33 13.45 -0.28
N ARG A 6 -3.78 12.30 -0.80
CA ARG A 6 -4.48 11.30 0.01
C ARG A 6 -3.49 10.74 1.01
N LYS A 7 -3.77 10.90 2.31
CA LYS A 7 -2.94 10.31 3.36
C LYS A 7 -3.14 8.78 3.35
N PRO A 8 -2.06 7.98 3.39
CA PRO A 8 -2.19 6.54 3.53
C PRO A 8 -2.74 6.20 4.92
N TYR A 9 -3.24 4.98 5.07
CA TYR A 9 -3.58 4.43 6.37
C TYR A 9 -2.32 3.84 7.02
N ILE A 10 -2.23 3.96 8.34
CA ILE A 10 -1.24 3.23 9.14
C ILE A 10 -2.00 2.21 9.97
N ILE A 11 -1.58 0.97 9.90
CA ILE A 11 -2.07 -0.11 10.75
C ILE A 11 -0.88 -0.53 11.61
N TRP A 12 -1.06 -0.58 12.93
CA TRP A 12 0.01 -0.98 13.82
C TRP A 12 -0.52 -1.72 15.03
N ASP A 13 0.34 -2.59 15.57
CA ASP A 13 0.12 -3.32 16.80
C ASP A 13 1.37 -3.18 17.71
N LYS A 14 1.52 -4.07 18.70
CA LYS A 14 2.66 -4.04 19.62
C LYS A 14 3.99 -4.52 18.99
N ARG A 15 3.97 -5.02 17.75
CA ARG A 15 5.10 -5.69 17.11
C ARG A 15 5.53 -5.01 15.81
N SER A 16 4.60 -4.38 15.10
CA SER A 16 4.81 -3.92 13.74
C SER A 16 3.93 -2.73 13.39
N SER A 17 4.34 -2.04 12.33
CA SER A 17 3.49 -1.05 11.66
C SER A 17 3.55 -1.26 10.16
N VAL A 18 2.45 -1.00 9.48
CA VAL A 18 2.32 -1.10 8.04
C VAL A 18 1.62 0.14 7.52
N VAL A 19 2.21 0.77 6.50
CA VAL A 19 1.59 1.82 5.71
C VAL A 19 0.87 1.16 4.54
N ILE A 20 -0.42 1.44 4.40
CA ILE A 20 -1.26 0.89 3.35
C ILE A 20 -2.10 1.98 2.67
N ASP A 21 -2.15 1.93 1.35
CA ASP A 21 -3.07 2.74 0.53
C ASP A 21 -3.76 1.84 -0.49
N ALA A 22 -4.89 2.30 -1.02
CA ALA A 22 -5.64 1.60 -2.06
C ALA A 22 -5.70 2.42 -3.34
N GLN A 23 -5.51 1.76 -4.47
CA GLN A 23 -5.60 2.34 -5.80
C GLN A 23 -6.36 1.42 -6.76
N VAL A 24 -7.15 2.05 -7.62
CA VAL A 24 -7.79 1.41 -8.78
C VAL A 24 -7.08 1.94 -10.02
N ILE A 25 -6.61 1.05 -10.89
CA ILE A 25 -5.93 1.40 -12.14
C ILE A 25 -6.78 1.01 -13.36
N SER A 26 -6.46 1.57 -14.52
CA SER A 26 -7.11 1.16 -15.77
C SER A 26 -6.78 -0.28 -16.14
N ASP A 27 -7.72 -0.95 -16.80
CA ASP A 27 -7.44 -2.22 -17.49
C ASP A 27 -6.47 -1.93 -18.64
N SER A 28 -5.20 -2.28 -18.46
CA SER A 28 -4.18 -2.12 -19.50
C SER A 28 -4.00 -3.43 -20.25
N SER A 29 -3.82 -3.35 -21.57
CA SER A 29 -3.42 -4.49 -22.41
C SER A 29 -1.95 -4.85 -22.25
N ALA A 30 -1.15 -4.04 -21.55
CA ALA A 30 0.25 -4.34 -21.25
C ALA A 30 0.34 -5.20 -19.98
N GLY A 31 0.92 -6.39 -20.11
CA GLY A 31 0.86 -7.47 -19.11
C GLY A 31 1.36 -7.14 -17.70
N ASP A 32 2.19 -6.10 -17.52
CA ASP A 32 2.80 -5.75 -16.22
C ASP A 32 2.29 -4.44 -15.61
N CYS A 33 1.27 -3.81 -16.17
CA CYS A 33 0.78 -2.52 -15.66
C CYS A 33 0.37 -2.58 -14.19
N LEU A 34 -0.26 -3.68 -13.75
CA LEU A 34 -0.71 -3.88 -12.38
C LEU A 34 0.46 -3.95 -11.38
N ALA A 35 1.49 -4.72 -11.71
CA ALA A 35 2.69 -4.84 -10.88
C ALA A 35 3.49 -3.53 -10.85
N HIS A 36 3.63 -2.87 -12.00
CA HIS A 36 4.33 -1.59 -12.10
C HIS A 36 3.67 -0.51 -11.22
N MET A 37 2.35 -0.36 -11.32
CA MET A 37 1.60 0.62 -10.53
C MET A 37 1.60 0.28 -9.03
N HIS A 38 1.57 -1.00 -8.67
CA HIS A 38 1.75 -1.43 -7.29
C HIS A 38 3.11 -0.98 -6.74
N HIS A 39 4.20 -1.26 -7.44
CA HIS A 39 5.55 -0.86 -7.01
C HIS A 39 5.72 0.66 -6.95
N LEU A 40 5.26 1.40 -7.96
CA LEU A 40 5.34 2.87 -7.97
C LEU A 40 4.67 3.48 -6.74
N LYS A 41 3.48 2.99 -6.39
CA LYS A 41 2.72 3.49 -5.25
C LYS A 41 3.34 3.11 -3.91
N THR A 42 3.91 1.90 -3.79
CA THR A 42 4.68 1.50 -2.60
C THR A 42 5.91 2.41 -2.43
N SER A 43 6.67 2.63 -3.51
CA SER A 43 7.86 3.50 -3.51
C SER A 43 7.53 4.96 -3.23
N TYR A 44 6.36 5.45 -3.66
CA TYR A 44 5.89 6.81 -3.37
C TYR A 44 5.81 7.08 -1.85
N TYR A 45 5.44 6.08 -1.05
CA TYR A 45 5.36 6.21 0.41
C TYR A 45 6.61 5.74 1.14
N ASN A 46 7.43 4.88 0.55
CA ASN A 46 8.67 4.38 1.15
C ASN A 46 9.78 5.44 1.10
N THR A 47 9.62 6.47 1.92
CA THR A 47 10.56 7.59 2.09
C THR A 47 11.02 7.68 3.53
N GLU A 48 12.19 8.28 3.76
CA GLU A 48 12.73 8.47 5.11
C GLU A 48 11.77 9.28 6.00
N ASP A 49 11.17 10.34 5.45
CA ASP A 49 10.19 11.17 6.15
C ASP A 49 8.96 10.37 6.59
N MET A 50 8.44 9.49 5.73
CA MET A 50 7.30 8.65 6.07
C MET A 50 7.69 7.62 7.13
N CYS A 51 8.88 7.01 7.02
CA CYS A 51 9.41 6.08 8.01
C CYS A 51 9.52 6.74 9.40
N ALA A 52 10.10 7.95 9.47
CA ALA A 52 10.20 8.71 10.72
C ALA A 52 8.81 9.04 11.28
N TRP A 53 7.92 9.56 10.44
CA TRP A 53 6.57 9.95 10.82
C TRP A 53 5.73 8.78 11.36
N VAL A 54 5.85 7.58 10.77
CA VAL A 54 5.16 6.38 11.29
C VAL A 54 5.82 5.90 12.58
N ARG A 55 7.15 5.85 12.64
CA ARG A 55 7.89 5.38 13.82
C ARG A 55 7.60 6.22 15.06
N GLU A 56 7.42 7.53 14.92
CA GLU A 56 7.01 8.42 16.01
C GLU A 56 5.65 8.03 16.61
N ARG A 57 4.75 7.42 15.82
CA ARG A 57 3.39 7.06 16.22
C ARG A 57 3.27 5.61 16.69
N SER A 58 3.96 4.70 16.00
CA SER A 58 3.86 3.26 16.24
C SER A 58 4.98 2.72 17.12
N GLY A 59 6.12 3.42 17.22
CA GLY A 59 7.34 2.90 17.84
C GLY A 59 8.12 1.92 16.96
N HIS A 60 7.63 1.61 15.76
CA HIS A 60 8.18 0.59 14.87
C HIS A 60 8.55 1.18 13.50
N LEU A 61 9.53 0.59 12.83
CA LEU A 61 9.76 0.88 11.42
C LEU A 61 8.61 0.29 10.60
N PRO A 62 7.99 1.05 9.69
CA PRO A 62 6.90 0.55 8.88
C PRO A 62 7.38 -0.39 7.77
N SER A 63 6.57 -1.39 7.44
CA SER A 63 6.54 -1.94 6.09
C SER A 63 5.54 -1.18 5.22
N PHE A 64 5.67 -1.30 3.91
CA PHE A 64 4.84 -0.58 2.94
C PHE A 64 4.15 -1.57 2.01
N THR A 65 2.86 -1.40 1.84
CA THR A 65 2.08 -2.18 0.87
C THR A 65 0.97 -1.33 0.27
N THR A 66 0.40 -1.81 -0.82
CA THR A 66 -0.75 -1.15 -1.46
C THR A 66 -1.77 -2.19 -1.90
N LEU A 67 -3.04 -1.84 -1.83
CA LEU A 67 -4.10 -2.57 -2.51
C LEU A 67 -4.21 -2.04 -3.93
N THR A 68 -3.72 -2.78 -4.91
CA THR A 68 -3.79 -2.42 -6.32
C THR A 68 -4.74 -3.36 -7.03
N VAL A 69 -5.83 -2.80 -7.54
CA VAL A 69 -6.82 -3.50 -8.36
C VAL A 69 -7.03 -2.75 -9.67
N ASN A 70 -7.41 -3.44 -10.74
CA ASN A 70 -7.89 -2.80 -11.95
C ASN A 70 -9.44 -2.74 -11.98
N TRP A 71 -10.02 -2.14 -13.03
CA TRP A 71 -11.47 -2.04 -13.17
C TRP A 71 -12.15 -3.39 -13.40
N SER A 72 -11.46 -4.36 -14.00
CA SER A 72 -11.94 -5.73 -14.12
C SER A 72 -11.88 -6.54 -12.83
N GLY A 73 -11.35 -5.96 -11.74
CA GLY A 73 -11.28 -6.59 -10.42
C GLY A 73 -10.06 -7.51 -10.21
N MET A 74 -9.14 -7.57 -11.16
CA MET A 74 -7.85 -8.24 -10.97
C MET A 74 -7.03 -7.48 -9.92
N MET A 75 -6.55 -8.22 -8.93
CA MET A 75 -5.70 -7.71 -7.85
C MET A 75 -4.26 -8.19 -8.03
N MET A 76 -3.28 -7.36 -7.65
CA MET A 76 -1.90 -7.81 -7.56
C MET A 76 -1.80 -8.90 -6.48
N PRO A 77 -1.25 -10.10 -6.76
CA PRO A 77 -0.94 -11.11 -5.74
C PRO A 77 -0.28 -10.57 -4.45
N ALA A 78 0.64 -9.60 -4.54
CA ALA A 78 1.28 -8.98 -3.38
C ALA A 78 0.30 -8.15 -2.53
N SER A 79 -0.71 -7.51 -3.15
CA SER A 79 -1.80 -6.85 -2.42
C SER A 79 -2.60 -7.87 -1.62
N PHE A 80 -2.92 -9.02 -2.21
CA PHE A 80 -3.67 -10.07 -1.51
C PHE A 80 -2.87 -10.65 -0.34
N SER A 81 -1.59 -10.99 -0.54
CA SER A 81 -0.72 -11.47 0.55
C SER A 81 -0.62 -10.45 1.67
N GLY A 82 -0.39 -9.17 1.33
CA GLY A 82 -0.30 -8.11 2.33
C GLY A 82 -1.57 -7.93 3.16
N LEU A 83 -2.75 -8.00 2.54
CA LEU A 83 -4.02 -7.95 3.26
C LEU A 83 -4.21 -9.17 4.18
N ARG A 84 -3.86 -10.37 3.70
CA ARG A 84 -3.95 -11.59 4.49
C ARG A 84 -3.01 -11.56 5.71
N ASP A 85 -1.77 -11.13 5.51
CA ASP A 85 -0.78 -11.04 6.58
C ASP A 85 -1.17 -10.00 7.64
N LEU A 86 -1.99 -9.01 7.25
CA LEU A 86 -2.60 -8.01 8.13
C LEU A 86 -3.92 -8.47 8.78
N GLY A 87 -4.45 -9.65 8.42
CA GLY A 87 -5.76 -10.11 8.89
C GLY A 87 -6.95 -9.29 8.34
N LEU A 88 -6.78 -8.66 7.17
CA LEU A 88 -7.77 -7.80 6.51
C LEU A 88 -8.48 -8.47 5.33
N SER A 89 -8.09 -9.70 4.98
CA SER A 89 -8.84 -10.52 4.02
C SER A 89 -10.02 -11.19 4.70
N LYS A 90 -11.17 -11.29 3.99
CA LYS A 90 -12.24 -12.20 4.39
C LYS A 90 -11.88 -13.59 3.88
N ASP A 91 -11.90 -14.57 4.78
CA ASP A 91 -11.91 -16.00 4.44
C ASP A 91 -13.27 -16.41 3.86
#